data_AF-A0A2H0DS11-F1
#
_entry.id   AF-A0A2H0DS11-F1
#
_cell.length_a   1.000
_cell.length_b   1.000
_cell.length_c   1.000
_cell.angle_alpha   90.00
_cell.angle_beta   90.00
_cell.angle_gamma   90.00
#
_symmetry.space_group_name_H-M   'P 1'
#
loop_
_entity.id
_entity.type
_entity.pdbx_description
1 polymer ?
#
loop_
_entity_poly.entity_id
_entity_poly.type
_entity_poly.pdbx_seq_one_letter_code
_entity_poly.pdbx_strand_id
1 'polypeptide(L)'
;MKYPVPAAYIGKTVLVRETKDRVIALDGRDEIAVHKKKIEGSPSSAPPPLRTPRRQKSIQLAEESKLKGLGVTMQAYLAELKAERGPRYIWSVKKLYELLCEYRSEDLVAAVARAGEHRLFDVGRIETILLQSIAQKDYALPLDFEAQDYEKLPEYQEGAVTPEPDLSDYAPEEEEDDRPTA
;
A
#
# COMPACT_ATOMS: atom_id res chain seq x y z
N MET A 1 -13.32 40.04 19.52
CA MET A 1 -11.97 39.43 19.45
C MET A 1 -12.08 37.91 19.55
N LYS A 2 -11.25 37.15 18.83
CA LYS A 2 -11.20 35.68 18.94
C LYS A 2 -9.84 35.26 19.51
N TYR A 3 -9.86 34.42 20.55
CA TYR A 3 -8.67 33.84 21.19
C TYR A 3 -8.73 32.31 21.07
N PRO A 4 -7.68 31.64 20.57
CA PRO A 4 -7.69 30.20 20.40
C PRO A 4 -7.57 29.48 21.75
N VAL A 5 -8.33 28.40 21.93
CA VAL A 5 -8.32 27.55 23.14
C VAL A 5 -8.09 26.10 22.68
N PRO A 6 -7.40 25.23 23.45
CA PRO A 6 -7.19 23.83 23.09
C PRO A 6 -8.50 23.08 22.78
N ALA A 7 -8.46 22.21 21.78
CA ALA A 7 -9.64 21.52 21.27
C ALA A 7 -10.36 20.62 22.29
N ALA A 8 -9.67 20.21 23.36
CA ALA A 8 -10.26 19.44 24.46
C ALA A 8 -11.37 20.17 25.22
N TYR A 9 -11.47 21.50 25.05
CA TYR A 9 -12.45 22.37 25.69
C TYR A 9 -13.58 22.82 24.74
N ILE A 10 -13.65 22.26 23.52
CA ILE A 10 -14.77 22.51 22.62
C ILE A 10 -16.07 21.99 23.27
N GLY A 11 -17.05 22.86 23.45
CA GLY A 11 -18.33 22.56 24.10
C GLY A 11 -18.31 22.62 25.63
N LYS A 12 -17.19 22.99 26.26
CA LYS A 12 -17.09 23.25 27.69
C LYS A 12 -17.11 24.75 27.98
N THR A 13 -17.71 25.16 29.10
CA THR A 13 -17.65 26.55 29.56
C THR A 13 -16.32 26.80 30.26
N VAL A 14 -15.62 27.85 29.86
CA VAL A 14 -14.29 28.22 30.37
C VAL A 14 -14.35 29.65 30.91
N LEU A 15 -13.68 29.92 32.03
CA LEU A 15 -13.59 31.27 32.59
C LEU A 15 -12.51 32.09 31.87
N VAL A 16 -12.79 33.35 31.60
CA VAL A 16 -11.83 34.25 30.92
C VAL A 16 -11.48 35.40 31.85
N ARG A 17 -10.19 35.53 32.17
CA ARG A 17 -9.65 36.65 32.96
C ARG A 17 -8.90 37.59 32.04
N GLU A 18 -9.43 38.80 31.90
CA GLU A 18 -8.77 39.87 31.16
C GLU A 18 -7.94 40.75 32.11
N THR A 19 -6.74 41.08 31.67
CA THR A 19 -5.86 42.05 32.32
C THR A 19 -5.43 43.11 31.30
N LYS A 20 -4.65 44.11 31.74
CA LYS A 20 -4.23 45.22 30.88
C LYS A 20 -3.59 44.75 29.56
N ASP A 21 -2.69 43.76 29.64
CA ASP A 21 -1.85 43.35 28.51
C ASP A 21 -2.14 41.92 28.00
N ARG A 22 -2.94 41.13 28.72
CA ARG A 22 -3.18 39.70 28.42
C ARG A 22 -4.60 39.24 28.73
N VAL A 23 -5.03 38.21 28.01
CA VAL A 23 -6.27 37.46 28.18
C VAL A 23 -5.91 36.03 28.54
N ILE A 24 -6.40 35.54 29.68
CA ILE A 24 -6.09 34.21 30.23
C ILE A 24 -7.39 33.39 30.25
N ALA A 25 -7.38 32.20 29.65
CA ALA A 25 -8.45 31.22 29.72
C ALA A 25 -8.17 30.21 30.85
N LEU A 26 -9.13 30.03 31.74
CA LEU A 26 -9.04 29.25 32.98
C LEU A 26 -10.10 28.15 33.03
N ASP A 27 -9.70 26.92 33.37
CA ASP A 27 -10.64 25.86 33.79
C ASP A 27 -10.55 25.75 35.32
N GLY A 28 -11.47 26.43 36.02
CA GLY A 28 -11.42 26.54 37.47
C GLY A 28 -10.15 27.23 37.98
N ARG A 29 -9.19 26.45 38.49
CA ARG A 29 -7.91 26.93 39.02
C ARG A 29 -6.76 26.82 38.01
N ASP A 30 -6.95 26.09 36.91
CA ASP A 30 -5.89 25.77 35.97
C ASP A 30 -5.87 26.75 34.79
N GLU A 31 -4.69 27.26 34.45
CA GLU A 31 -4.45 28.11 33.29
C GLU A 31 -4.34 27.27 32.01
N ILE A 32 -5.35 27.38 31.14
CA ILE A 32 -5.44 26.61 29.89
C ILE A 32 -4.66 27.29 28.76
N ALA A 33 -4.81 28.61 28.65
CA ALA A 33 -4.20 29.37 27.56
C ALA A 33 -4.00 30.84 27.95
N VAL A 34 -2.85 31.40 27.58
CA VAL A 34 -2.51 32.81 27.81
C VAL A 34 -2.26 33.49 26.47
N HIS A 35 -2.97 34.59 26.22
CA HIS A 35 -2.88 35.37 24.98
C HIS A 35 -2.56 36.83 25.28
N LYS A 36 -1.84 37.51 24.39
CA LYS A 36 -1.70 38.98 24.46
C LYS A 36 -3.02 39.64 24.09
N LYS A 37 -3.42 40.68 24.84
CA LYS A 37 -4.67 41.41 24.58
C LYS A 37 -4.57 42.11 23.23
N LYS A 38 -5.53 41.81 22.35
CA LYS A 38 -5.59 42.44 21.02
C LYS A 38 -6.24 43.83 21.16
N ILE A 39 -5.68 44.83 20.46
CA ILE A 39 -6.21 46.21 20.41
C ILE A 39 -7.33 46.28 19.37
N GLU A 40 -8.40 47.03 19.66
CA GLU A 40 -9.50 47.28 18.71
C GLU A 40 -8.96 47.97 17.45
N GLY A 41 -9.10 47.30 16.29
CA GLY A 41 -8.56 47.77 14.99
C GLY A 41 -7.35 47.00 14.46
N SER A 42 -6.72 46.13 15.24
CA SER A 42 -5.66 45.24 14.74
C SER A 42 -6.22 44.23 13.72
N PRO A 43 -5.57 44.01 12.55
CA PRO A 43 -5.98 42.93 11.66
C PRO A 43 -5.93 41.62 12.42
N SER A 44 -6.97 40.80 12.24
CA SER A 44 -7.10 39.50 12.88
C SER A 44 -6.07 38.54 12.30
N SER A 45 -4.80 38.66 12.70
CA SER A 45 -3.83 37.59 12.56
C SER A 45 -4.24 36.50 13.54
N ALA A 46 -5.12 35.63 13.08
CA ALA A 46 -5.44 34.40 13.78
C ALA A 46 -4.17 33.54 13.75
N PRO A 47 -3.62 33.10 14.88
CA PRO A 47 -2.67 32.01 14.87
C PRO A 47 -3.29 30.85 14.09
N PRO A 48 -2.54 30.14 13.24
CA PRO A 48 -3.08 28.97 12.56
C PRO A 48 -3.69 28.03 13.61
N PRO A 49 -4.89 27.47 13.35
CA PRO A 49 -5.54 26.60 14.31
C PRO A 49 -4.56 25.50 14.71
N LEU A 50 -4.48 25.20 16.01
CA LEU A 50 -3.73 24.03 16.48
C LEU A 50 -4.26 22.84 15.68
N ARG A 51 -3.41 22.26 14.82
CA ARG A 51 -3.76 21.09 14.02
C ARG A 51 -4.13 19.99 15.00
N THR A 52 -5.42 19.73 15.16
CA THR A 52 -5.87 18.56 15.89
C THR A 52 -5.32 17.34 15.14
N PRO A 53 -4.65 16.39 15.82
CA PRO A 53 -4.30 15.15 15.15
C PRO A 53 -5.60 14.53 14.65
N ARG A 54 -5.74 14.42 13.33
CA ARG A 54 -6.92 13.83 12.70
C ARG A 54 -6.99 12.41 13.22
N ARG A 55 -7.89 12.15 14.16
CA ARG A 55 -8.08 10.83 14.77
C ARG A 55 -8.37 9.87 13.61
N GLN A 56 -7.36 9.12 13.19
CA GLN A 56 -7.53 8.09 12.18
C GLN A 56 -8.42 7.04 12.86
N LYS A 57 -9.74 7.15 12.68
CA LYS A 57 -10.61 6.01 12.91
C LYS A 57 -10.00 4.90 12.08
N SER A 58 -9.58 3.81 12.71
CA SER A 58 -9.29 2.58 12.00
C SER A 58 -10.56 2.23 11.24
N ILE A 59 -10.60 2.58 9.95
CA ILE A 59 -11.73 2.26 9.09
C ILE A 59 -11.65 0.73 8.97
N GLN A 60 -12.40 0.03 9.82
CA GLN A 60 -12.66 -1.37 9.56
C GLN A 60 -13.58 -1.41 8.35
N LEU A 61 -13.06 -1.90 7.23
CA LEU A 61 -13.84 -2.07 6.02
C LEU A 61 -14.83 -3.21 6.25
N ALA A 62 -16.11 -2.98 5.99
CA ALA A 62 -17.13 -4.02 6.06
C ALA A 62 -16.81 -5.15 5.07
N GLU A 63 -16.19 -4.80 3.94
CA GLU A 63 -15.68 -5.69 2.91
C GLU A 63 -14.59 -6.62 3.46
N GLU A 64 -13.67 -6.11 4.26
CA GLU A 64 -12.60 -6.89 4.89
C GLU A 64 -13.19 -7.95 5.84
N SER A 65 -14.21 -7.58 6.63
CA SER A 65 -14.88 -8.51 7.53
C SER A 65 -15.58 -9.64 6.78
N LYS A 66 -16.21 -9.36 5.64
CA LYS A 66 -16.82 -10.39 4.78
C LYS A 66 -15.78 -11.33 4.19
N LEU A 67 -14.68 -10.80 3.66
CA LEU A 67 -13.58 -11.61 3.13
C LEU A 67 -12.96 -12.49 4.21
N LYS A 68 -12.78 -11.97 5.43
CA LYS A 68 -12.30 -12.76 6.58
C LYS A 68 -13.23 -13.93 6.94
N GLY A 69 -14.52 -13.84 6.61
CA GLY A 69 -15.49 -14.92 6.80
C GLY A 69 -15.27 -16.13 5.88
N LEU A 70 -14.45 -16.03 4.84
CA LEU A 70 -14.21 -17.10 3.86
C LEU A 70 -13.24 -18.18 4.35
N GLY A 71 -12.58 -17.98 5.49
CA GLY A 71 -11.70 -18.98 6.11
C GLY A 71 -10.32 -18.44 6.51
N VAL A 72 -9.52 -19.32 7.12
CA VAL A 72 -8.20 -18.98 7.69
C VAL A 72 -7.19 -18.57 6.61
N THR A 73 -7.25 -19.19 5.43
CA THR A 73 -6.37 -18.87 4.29
C THR A 73 -6.55 -17.41 3.84
N MET A 74 -7.80 -16.97 3.68
CA MET A 74 -8.11 -15.59 3.32
C MET A 74 -7.70 -14.61 4.43
N GLN A 75 -7.89 -14.97 5.71
CA GLN A 75 -7.46 -14.14 6.83
C GLN A 75 -5.94 -13.93 6.86
N ALA A 76 -5.16 -15.00 6.68
CA ALA A 76 -3.70 -14.94 6.61
C ALA A 76 -3.24 -14.06 5.43
N TYR A 77 -3.81 -14.29 4.25
CA TYR A 77 -3.51 -13.49 3.07
C TYR A 77 -3.82 -12.00 3.25
N LEU A 78 -4.97 -11.65 3.84
CA LEU A 78 -5.32 -10.25 4.13
C LEU A 78 -4.37 -9.59 5.14
N ALA A 79 -3.85 -10.35 6.11
CA ALA A 79 -2.87 -9.85 7.06
C ALA A 79 -1.53 -9.53 6.37
N GLU A 80 -1.06 -10.42 5.50
CA GLU A 80 0.15 -10.22 4.69
C GLU A 80 -0.01 -9.06 3.70
N LEU A 81 -1.15 -9.00 2.99
CA LEU A 81 -1.48 -7.92 2.06
C LEU A 81 -1.45 -6.54 2.75
N LYS A 82 -1.96 -6.48 3.99
CA LYS A 82 -1.97 -5.26 4.80
C LYS A 82 -0.56 -4.86 5.25
N ALA A 83 0.28 -5.83 5.60
CA ALA A 83 1.68 -5.59 5.95
C ALA A 83 2.46 -5.04 4.75
N GLU A 84 2.29 -5.62 3.57
CA GLU A 84 3.05 -5.26 2.37
C GLU A 84 2.61 -3.91 1.77
N ARG A 85 1.30 -3.69 1.57
CA ARG A 85 0.79 -2.50 0.87
C ARG A 85 0.51 -1.30 1.78
N GLY A 86 0.58 -1.49 3.10
CA GLY A 86 0.26 -0.45 4.08
C GLY A 86 -1.12 0.16 3.81
N PRO A 87 -1.29 1.50 3.75
CA PRO A 87 -2.60 2.13 3.61
C PRO A 87 -3.29 1.88 2.26
N ARG A 88 -2.55 1.47 1.21
CA ARG A 88 -3.12 1.22 -0.12
C ARG A 88 -3.89 -0.11 -0.19
N TYR A 89 -3.73 -0.99 0.81
CA TYR A 89 -4.42 -2.29 0.86
C TYR A 89 -5.95 -2.17 0.75
N ILE A 90 -6.52 -1.05 1.16
CA ILE A 90 -7.95 -0.74 1.10
C ILE A 90 -8.50 -0.94 -0.32
N TRP A 91 -7.77 -0.50 -1.34
CA TRP A 91 -8.18 -0.65 -2.74
C TRP A 91 -8.14 -2.10 -3.18
N SER A 92 -7.12 -2.84 -2.75
CA SER A 92 -7.00 -4.28 -3.01
C SER A 92 -8.13 -5.07 -2.34
N VAL A 93 -8.50 -4.72 -1.10
CA VAL A 93 -9.62 -5.33 -0.36
C VAL A 93 -10.94 -5.09 -1.08
N LYS A 94 -11.18 -3.86 -1.56
CA LYS A 94 -12.38 -3.55 -2.35
C LYS A 94 -12.44 -4.36 -3.63
N LYS A 95 -11.33 -4.45 -4.37
CA LYS A 95 -11.28 -5.24 -5.59
C LYS A 95 -11.46 -6.74 -5.35
N LEU A 96 -10.87 -7.29 -4.29
CA LEU A 96 -11.11 -8.68 -3.89
C LEU A 96 -12.57 -8.94 -3.52
N TYR A 97 -13.23 -7.95 -2.89
CA TYR A 97 -14.64 -8.06 -2.58
C TYR A 97 -15.54 -7.96 -3.82
N GLU A 98 -15.16 -7.18 -4.84
CA GLU A 98 -15.83 -7.19 -6.14
C GLU A 98 -15.73 -8.59 -6.79
N LEU A 99 -14.55 -9.20 -6.81
CA LEU A 99 -14.37 -10.58 -7.30
C LEU A 99 -15.22 -11.60 -6.53
N LEU A 100 -15.37 -11.43 -5.22
CA LEU A 100 -16.26 -12.28 -4.42
C LEU A 100 -17.75 -12.13 -4.81
N CYS A 101 -18.16 -10.96 -5.30
CA CYS A 101 -19.52 -10.74 -5.77
C CYS A 101 -19.77 -11.33 -7.17
N GLU A 102 -18.72 -11.38 -8.01
CA GLU A 102 -18.80 -11.81 -9.41
C GLU A 102 -18.59 -13.31 -9.58
N TYR A 103 -17.73 -13.93 -8.77
CA TYR A 103 -17.32 -15.33 -8.88
C TYR A 103 -17.69 -16.15 -7.65
N ARG A 104 -17.65 -17.48 -7.78
CA ARG A 104 -17.92 -18.40 -6.67
C ARG A 104 -16.81 -18.31 -5.61
N SER A 105 -17.20 -18.29 -4.34
CA SER A 105 -16.28 -18.13 -3.21
C SER A 105 -15.17 -19.17 -3.14
N GLU A 106 -15.47 -20.42 -3.48
CA GLU A 106 -14.51 -21.53 -3.49
C GLU A 106 -13.36 -21.29 -4.48
N ASP A 107 -13.70 -20.84 -5.69
CA ASP A 107 -12.73 -20.59 -6.75
C ASP A 107 -11.83 -19.38 -6.38
N LEU A 108 -12.40 -18.34 -5.75
CA LEU A 108 -11.64 -17.20 -5.22
C LEU A 108 -10.66 -17.61 -4.12
N VAL A 109 -11.09 -18.45 -3.16
CA VAL A 109 -10.23 -18.93 -2.06
C VAL A 109 -9.07 -19.76 -2.61
N ALA A 110 -9.31 -20.61 -3.61
CA ALA A 110 -8.26 -21.38 -4.27
C ALA A 110 -7.24 -20.48 -5.00
N ALA A 111 -7.72 -19.46 -5.72
CA ALA A 111 -6.86 -18.50 -6.39
C ALA A 111 -6.00 -17.69 -5.40
N VAL A 112 -6.57 -17.28 -4.27
CA VAL A 112 -5.84 -16.58 -3.21
C VAL A 112 -4.83 -17.48 -2.52
N ALA A 113 -5.14 -18.76 -2.29
CA ALA A 113 -4.19 -19.72 -1.74
C ALA A 113 -2.95 -19.86 -2.66
N ARG A 114 -3.17 -20.05 -3.97
CA ARG A 114 -2.10 -20.13 -4.96
C ARG A 114 -1.30 -18.83 -5.07
N ALA A 115 -1.97 -17.67 -4.99
CA ALA A 115 -1.28 -16.38 -4.96
C ALA A 115 -0.43 -16.20 -3.69
N GLY A 116 -0.90 -16.69 -2.55
CA GLY A 116 -0.20 -16.66 -1.26
C GLY A 116 1.09 -17.48 -1.27
N GLU A 117 1.10 -18.65 -1.91
CA GLU A 117 2.31 -19.48 -2.09
C GLU A 117 3.46 -18.71 -2.76
N HIS A 118 3.13 -17.81 -3.68
CA HIS A 118 4.08 -16.97 -4.40
C HIS A 118 4.17 -15.53 -3.88
N ARG A 119 3.54 -15.21 -2.74
CA ARG A 119 3.45 -13.86 -2.14
C ARG A 119 2.99 -12.78 -3.13
N LEU A 120 2.03 -13.13 -3.97
CA LEU A 120 1.49 -12.24 -4.99
C LEU A 120 0.36 -11.39 -4.40
N PHE A 121 0.61 -10.08 -4.26
CA PHE A 121 -0.34 -9.12 -3.66
C PHE A 121 -1.09 -8.24 -4.67
N ASP A 122 -0.96 -8.54 -5.97
CA ASP A 122 -1.67 -7.82 -7.04
C ASP A 122 -2.99 -8.52 -7.35
N VAL A 123 -4.11 -7.79 -7.17
CA VAL A 123 -5.45 -8.34 -7.38
C VAL A 123 -5.70 -8.68 -8.84
N GLY A 124 -5.13 -7.94 -9.79
CA GLY A 124 -5.27 -8.28 -11.21
C GLY A 124 -4.62 -9.63 -11.53
N ARG A 125 -3.54 -9.98 -10.82
CA ARG A 125 -2.87 -11.28 -10.98
C ARG A 125 -3.68 -12.41 -10.34
N ILE A 126 -4.32 -12.16 -9.19
CA ILE A 126 -5.24 -13.11 -8.55
C ILE A 126 -6.43 -13.39 -9.46
N GLU A 127 -7.01 -12.36 -10.07
CA GLU A 127 -8.09 -12.49 -11.04
C GLU A 127 -7.66 -13.33 -12.26
N THR A 128 -6.44 -13.13 -12.76
CA THR A 128 -5.89 -13.94 -13.84
C THR A 128 -5.79 -15.41 -13.45
N ILE A 129 -5.27 -15.71 -12.25
CA ILE A 129 -5.18 -17.08 -11.71
C ILE A 129 -6.57 -17.70 -11.54
N LEU A 130 -7.52 -16.92 -11.03
CA LEU A 130 -8.92 -17.31 -10.86
C LEU A 130 -9.54 -17.71 -12.20
N LEU A 131 -9.46 -16.82 -13.19
CA LEU A 131 -10.01 -17.04 -14.53
C LEU A 131 -9.34 -18.23 -15.24
N GLN A 132 -8.03 -18.40 -15.09
CA GLN A 132 -7.32 -19.56 -15.63
C GLN A 132 -7.81 -20.87 -14.98
N SER A 133 -8.05 -20.87 -13.67
CA SER A 133 -8.58 -22.06 -12.97
C SER A 133 -9.99 -22.41 -13.42
N ILE A 134 -10.86 -21.40 -13.61
CA ILE A 134 -12.22 -21.58 -14.10
C ILE A 134 -12.19 -22.08 -15.55
N ALA A 135 -11.36 -21.48 -16.40
CA ALA A 135 -11.17 -21.87 -17.78
C ALA A 135 -10.73 -23.34 -17.93
N GLN A 136 -9.80 -23.80 -17.08
CA GLN A 136 -9.37 -25.19 -17.07
C GLN A 136 -10.47 -26.13 -16.56
N LYS A 137 -11.13 -25.79 -15.45
CA LYS A 137 -12.10 -26.65 -14.76
C LYS A 137 -13.42 -26.78 -15.51
N ASP A 138 -13.97 -25.66 -15.98
CA ASP A 138 -15.32 -25.61 -16.55
C ASP A 138 -15.32 -25.75 -18.09
N TYR A 139 -14.19 -25.41 -18.75
CA TYR A 139 -14.11 -25.39 -20.21
C TYR A 139 -13.00 -26.28 -20.80
N ALA A 140 -12.25 -27.03 -19.97
CA ALA A 140 -11.19 -27.93 -20.38
C ALA A 140 -10.14 -27.28 -21.32
N LEU A 141 -9.87 -25.98 -21.12
CA LEU A 141 -8.91 -25.24 -21.93
C LEU A 141 -7.47 -25.64 -21.57
N PRO A 142 -6.61 -25.97 -22.56
CA PRO A 142 -5.20 -26.28 -22.32
C PRO A 142 -4.41 -24.99 -22.08
N LEU A 143 -4.53 -24.45 -20.87
CA LEU A 143 -3.82 -23.23 -20.45
C LEU A 143 -2.49 -23.51 -19.73
N ASP A 144 -2.12 -24.79 -19.64
CA ASP A 144 -0.83 -25.18 -19.09
C ASP A 144 0.23 -24.99 -20.17
N PHE A 145 1.14 -24.04 -19.92
CA PHE A 145 2.39 -23.95 -20.64
C PHE A 145 3.36 -24.84 -19.89
N GLU A 146 3.45 -26.11 -20.27
CA GLU A 146 4.54 -26.95 -19.79
C GLU A 146 5.86 -26.26 -20.16
N ALA A 147 6.67 -25.96 -19.16
CA ALA A 147 8.03 -25.48 -19.40
C ALA A 147 8.73 -26.58 -20.18
N GLN A 148 8.89 -26.37 -21.49
CA GLN A 148 9.57 -27.34 -22.34
C GLN A 148 11.00 -27.45 -21.82
N ASP A 149 11.43 -28.68 -21.57
CA ASP A 149 12.83 -28.99 -21.30
C ASP A 149 13.63 -28.63 -22.55
N TYR A 150 14.04 -27.38 -22.67
CA TYR A 150 14.75 -26.86 -23.84
C TYR A 150 16.05 -27.63 -24.08
N GLU A 151 16.66 -28.18 -23.02
CA GLU A 151 17.82 -29.07 -23.10
C GLU A 151 17.54 -30.39 -23.87
N LYS A 152 16.27 -30.80 -23.97
CA LYS A 152 15.84 -31.98 -24.72
C LYS A 152 15.39 -31.64 -26.14
N LEU A 153 15.28 -30.36 -26.52
CA LEU A 153 14.98 -30.01 -27.90
C LEU A 153 16.15 -30.43 -28.81
N PRO A 154 15.87 -31.05 -29.96
CA PRO A 154 16.92 -31.50 -30.88
C PRO A 154 17.80 -30.33 -31.32
N GLU A 155 17.21 -29.17 -31.55
CA GLU A 155 17.89 -27.92 -31.92
C GLU A 155 18.92 -27.47 -30.86
N TYR A 156 18.59 -27.64 -29.58
CA TYR A 156 19.49 -27.29 -28.47
C TYR A 156 20.63 -28.30 -28.33
N GLN A 157 20.36 -29.59 -28.56
CA GLN A 157 21.37 -30.64 -28.55
C GLN A 157 22.34 -30.52 -29.73
N GLU A 158 21.84 -30.12 -30.89
CA GLU A 158 22.68 -29.78 -32.05
C GLU A 158 23.59 -28.58 -31.73
N GLY A 159 23.03 -27.55 -31.09
CA GLY A 159 23.79 -26.38 -30.61
C GLY A 159 24.86 -26.71 -29.56
N ALA A 160 24.61 -27.70 -28.70
CA ALA A 160 25.60 -28.17 -27.72
C ALA A 160 26.79 -28.91 -28.36
N VAL A 161 26.65 -29.40 -29.59
CA VAL A 161 27.70 -30.09 -30.35
C VAL A 161 28.49 -29.11 -31.23
N THR A 162 27.96 -27.92 -31.50
CA THR A 162 28.74 -26.87 -32.16
C THR A 162 29.89 -26.44 -31.25
N PRO A 163 31.14 -26.40 -31.76
CA PRO A 163 32.25 -25.81 -31.03
C PRO A 163 31.94 -24.35 -30.71
N GLU A 164 32.49 -23.84 -29.61
CA GLU A 164 32.35 -22.43 -29.26
C GLU A 164 32.71 -21.56 -30.48
N PRO A 165 31.86 -20.59 -30.85
CA PRO A 165 32.17 -19.72 -31.97
C PRO A 165 33.48 -18.98 -31.66
N ASP A 166 34.39 -18.94 -32.63
CA ASP A 166 35.62 -18.17 -32.48
C ASP A 166 35.26 -16.69 -32.49
N LEU A 167 35.27 -16.07 -31.30
CA LEU A 167 34.96 -14.66 -31.11
C LEU A 167 36.22 -13.77 -31.24
N SER A 168 37.34 -14.31 -31.73
CA SER A 168 38.58 -13.56 -31.95
C SER A 168 38.38 -12.27 -32.74
N ASP A 169 37.49 -12.31 -33.74
CA ASP A 169 37.21 -11.18 -34.63
C ASP A 169 36.39 -10.06 -33.95
N TYR A 170 35.84 -10.33 -32.77
CA TYR A 170 35.02 -9.42 -31.99
C TYR A 170 35.64 -9.08 -30.62
N ALA A 171 36.83 -9.60 -30.33
CA ALA A 171 37.59 -9.14 -29.19
C ALA A 171 37.91 -7.65 -29.42
N PRO A 172 37.50 -6.73 -28.51
CA PRO A 172 37.90 -5.35 -28.63
C PRO A 172 39.43 -5.30 -28.64
N GLU A 173 40.02 -4.67 -29.66
CA GLU A 173 41.46 -4.41 -29.70
C GLU A 173 41.82 -3.73 -28.38
N GLU A 174 42.73 -4.35 -27.61
CA GLU A 174 43.27 -3.72 -26.42
C GLU A 174 43.91 -2.42 -26.88
N GLU A 175 43.24 -1.28 -26.64
CA GLU A 175 43.83 0.04 -26.84
C GLU A 175 45.15 0.04 -26.07
N GLU A 176 46.27 0.05 -26.80
CA GLU A 176 47.59 0.25 -26.22
C GLU A 176 47.50 1.50 -25.35
N ASP A 177 47.57 1.28 -24.04
CA ASP A 177 47.53 2.27 -22.98
C ASP A 177 48.76 3.17 -23.18
N ASP A 178 48.60 4.18 -24.04
CA ASP A 178 49.58 5.21 -24.37
C ASP A 178 49.71 6.12 -23.15
N ARG A 179 50.28 5.56 -22.07
CA ARG A 179 50.66 6.29 -20.88
C ARG A 179 51.91 7.09 -21.26
N PRO A 180 51.85 8.43 -21.32
CA PRO A 180 53.06 9.21 -21.53
C PRO A 180 53.99 9.02 -20.34
N THR A 181 55.14 8.38 -20.58
CA THR A 181 56.28 8.46 -19.68
C THR A 181 56.77 9.90 -19.61
N ALA A 182 56.96 10.37 -18.37
CA ALA A 182 57.34 11.73 -17.97
C ALA A 182 58.62 12.28 -18.63
#